data_AF-T1E145-F1
#
_entry.id   AF-T1E145-F1
#
_cell.length_a   1.000
_cell.length_b   1.000
_cell.length_c   1.000
_cell.angle_alpha   90.00
_cell.angle_beta   90.00
_cell.angle_gamma   90.00
#
_symmetry.space_group_name_H-M   'P 1'
#
loop_
_entity.id
_entity.type
_entity.pdbx_description
1 polymer ?
#
loop_
_entity_poly.entity_id
_entity_poly.type
_entity_poly.pdbx_seq_one_letter_code
_entity_poly.pdbx_strand_id
1 'polypeptide(L)'
;LPQAYNRDLQEDKEPVFDSVKTIIGMLEVSSEFAQNVTFNKDKIQKSLPAGHLDATTVADYLVKKGVPFRTGHDIVGRAVALCVSKSCTLQDLTLDEFRGISPVFDNDVYDYLGV
;
A
#
# COMPACT_ATOMS: atom_id res chain seq x y z
N LEU A 1 38.05 -6.36 22.02
CA LEU A 1 39.16 -7.20 22.48
C LEU A 1 40.47 -6.53 22.07
N PRO A 2 41.44 -6.30 22.99
CA PRO A 2 42.75 -5.76 22.63
C PRO A 2 43.47 -6.70 21.66
N GLN A 3 44.29 -6.18 20.75
CA GLN A 3 44.95 -7.03 19.75
C GLN A 3 46.03 -7.93 20.39
N ALA A 4 46.34 -9.11 19.85
CA ALA A 4 45.82 -9.73 18.62
C ALA A 4 44.75 -10.82 18.90
N TYR A 5 45.16 -12.04 19.26
CA TYR A 5 44.24 -13.13 19.61
C TYR A 5 43.80 -13.03 21.07
N ASN A 6 42.51 -13.28 21.32
CA ASN A 6 41.94 -13.42 22.66
C ASN A 6 41.11 -14.71 22.69
N ARG A 7 41.14 -15.41 23.82
CA ARG A 7 40.42 -16.68 23.98
C ARG A 7 38.90 -16.50 23.86
N ASP A 8 38.39 -15.31 24.17
CA ASP A 8 37.00 -14.89 23.96
C ASP A 8 36.53 -15.10 22.51
N LEU A 9 37.45 -15.10 21.52
CA LEU A 9 37.16 -15.41 20.11
C LEU A 9 36.85 -16.89 19.85
N GLN A 10 36.86 -17.76 20.88
CA GLN A 10 36.35 -19.13 20.76
C GLN A 10 34.81 -19.15 20.71
N GLU A 11 34.16 -18.15 21.31
CA GLU A 11 32.71 -18.05 21.44
C GLU A 11 32.02 -17.52 20.17
N ASP A 12 32.76 -17.24 19.09
CA ASP A 12 32.20 -16.68 17.84
C ASP A 12 31.48 -17.74 16.98
N LYS A 13 31.84 -19.02 17.09
CA LYS A 13 31.42 -20.07 16.14
C LYS A 13 30.03 -20.60 16.45
N GLU A 14 29.80 -20.95 17.70
CA GLU A 14 28.53 -21.51 18.16
C GLU A 14 27.33 -20.62 17.80
N PRO A 15 27.32 -19.30 18.11
CA PRO A 15 26.19 -18.44 17.75
C PRO A 15 26.04 -18.27 16.23
N VAL A 16 27.14 -18.23 15.48
CA VAL A 16 27.09 -18.14 14.00
C VAL A 16 26.53 -19.41 13.39
N PHE A 17 27.00 -20.58 13.83
CA PHE A 17 26.54 -21.87 13.32
C PHE A 17 25.07 -22.12 13.66
N ASP A 18 24.65 -21.80 14.88
CA ASP A 18 23.26 -21.91 15.30
C ASP A 18 22.35 -20.97 14.48
N SER A 19 22.77 -19.73 14.29
CA SER A 19 22.03 -18.75 13.47
C SER A 19 21.89 -19.22 12.02
N VAL A 20 22.97 -19.69 11.40
CA VAL A 20 22.96 -20.19 10.01
C VAL A 20 22.04 -21.40 9.90
N LYS A 21 22.14 -22.37 10.81
CA LYS A 21 21.28 -23.56 10.83
C LYS A 21 19.81 -23.18 10.95
N THR A 22 19.49 -22.25 11.84
CA THR A 22 18.13 -21.76 12.07
C THR A 22 17.57 -21.10 10.82
N ILE A 23 18.34 -20.18 10.20
CA ILE A 23 17.90 -19.45 9.01
C ILE A 23 17.69 -20.41 7.83
N ILE A 24 18.57 -21.39 7.63
CA ILE A 24 18.39 -22.41 6.58
C ILE A 24 17.05 -23.15 6.77
N GLY A 25 16.79 -23.64 7.98
CA GLY A 25 15.52 -24.33 8.27
C GLY A 25 14.29 -23.42 8.11
N MET A 26 14.39 -22.14 8.49
CA MET A 26 13.31 -21.17 8.26
C MET A 26 13.04 -20.94 6.77
N LEU A 27 14.09 -20.85 5.95
CA LEU A 27 13.97 -20.64 4.50
C LEU A 27 13.35 -21.84 3.80
N GLU A 28 13.71 -23.06 4.19
CA GLU A 28 13.11 -24.29 3.66
C GLU A 28 11.59 -24.31 3.88
N VAL A 29 11.15 -24.10 5.13
CA VAL A 29 9.72 -24.06 5.47
C VAL A 29 9.01 -22.87 4.81
N SER A 30 9.63 -21.69 4.78
CA SER A 30 9.03 -20.49 4.18
C SER A 30 8.87 -20.63 2.67
N SER A 31 9.82 -21.28 1.98
CA SER A 31 9.74 -21.56 0.55
C SER A 31 8.56 -22.47 0.24
N GLU A 32 8.41 -23.56 0.99
CA GLU A 32 7.30 -24.49 0.77
C GLU A 32 5.94 -23.87 1.12
N PHE A 33 5.88 -23.08 2.19
CA PHE A 33 4.70 -22.27 2.50
C PHE A 33 4.34 -21.33 1.35
N ALA A 34 5.30 -20.57 0.81
CA ALA A 34 5.07 -19.59 -0.25
C ALA A 34 4.62 -20.24 -1.56
N GLN A 35 5.08 -21.45 -1.88
CA GLN A 35 4.65 -22.18 -3.07
C GLN A 35 3.22 -22.73 -2.97
N ASN A 36 2.77 -23.04 -1.76
CA ASN A 36 1.48 -23.69 -1.51
C ASN A 36 0.40 -22.73 -0.98
N VAL A 37 0.72 -21.46 -0.75
CA VAL A 37 -0.25 -20.49 -0.30
C VAL A 37 -1.34 -20.28 -1.37
N THR A 38 -2.59 -20.32 -0.96
CA THR A 38 -3.74 -20.03 -1.83
C THR A 38 -4.39 -18.72 -1.40
N PHE A 39 -4.60 -17.83 -2.37
CA PHE A 39 -5.21 -16.53 -2.13
C PHE A 39 -6.70 -16.60 -2.43
N ASN A 40 -7.52 -16.18 -1.48
CA ASN A 40 -8.95 -15.98 -1.71
C ASN A 40 -9.15 -14.66 -2.49
N LYS A 41 -9.08 -14.74 -3.82
CA LYS A 41 -9.20 -13.59 -4.71
C LYS A 41 -10.50 -12.83 -4.51
N ASP A 42 -11.62 -13.52 -4.32
CA ASP A 42 -12.93 -12.89 -4.12
C ASP A 42 -12.96 -12.05 -2.84
N LYS A 43 -12.41 -12.57 -1.75
CA LYS A 43 -12.32 -11.84 -0.48
C LYS A 43 -11.37 -10.64 -0.60
N ILE A 44 -10.24 -10.82 -1.27
CA ILE A 44 -9.29 -9.72 -1.54
C ILE A 44 -9.99 -8.63 -2.34
N GLN A 45 -10.61 -8.97 -3.47
CA GLN A 45 -11.28 -8.03 -4.36
C GLN A 45 -12.42 -7.28 -3.66
N LYS A 46 -13.22 -7.96 -2.82
CA LYS A 46 -14.27 -7.31 -2.02
C LYS A 46 -13.72 -6.34 -0.96
N SER A 47 -12.46 -6.48 -0.55
CA SER A 47 -11.85 -5.62 0.47
C SER A 47 -11.14 -4.39 -0.10
N LEU A 48 -10.73 -4.41 -1.38
CA LEU A 48 -10.00 -3.29 -2.01
C LEU A 48 -10.78 -1.97 -2.00
N PRO A 49 -12.09 -1.92 -2.31
CA PRO A 49 -12.82 -0.64 -2.39
C PRO A 49 -12.98 0.06 -1.04
N ALA A 50 -12.97 -0.69 0.07
CA ALA A 50 -13.17 -0.14 1.41
C ALA A 50 -12.04 0.80 1.86
N GLY A 51 -10.88 0.74 1.21
CA GLY A 51 -9.72 1.56 1.56
C GLY A 51 -9.62 2.90 0.82
N HIS A 52 -10.49 3.18 -0.15
CA HIS A 52 -10.33 4.34 -1.07
C HIS A 52 -8.90 4.47 -1.61
N LEU A 53 -8.30 3.34 -2.01
CA LEU A 53 -6.88 3.27 -2.39
C LEU A 53 -6.57 4.12 -3.63
N ASP A 54 -7.58 4.30 -4.49
CA ASP A 54 -7.61 5.18 -5.65
C ASP A 54 -7.60 6.69 -5.30
N ALA A 55 -7.74 7.07 -4.03
CA ALA A 55 -7.58 8.46 -3.61
C ALA A 55 -6.21 9.03 -4.02
N THR A 56 -5.15 8.22 -3.93
CA THR A 56 -3.79 8.66 -4.31
C THR A 56 -3.70 8.94 -5.81
N THR A 57 -4.30 8.09 -6.66
CA THR A 57 -4.30 8.30 -8.12
C THR A 57 -5.15 9.51 -8.51
N VAL A 58 -6.23 9.82 -7.77
CA VAL A 58 -6.99 11.06 -7.96
C VAL A 58 -6.17 12.29 -7.55
N ALA A 59 -5.34 12.20 -6.51
CA ALA A 59 -4.45 13.30 -6.14
C ALA A 59 -3.41 13.57 -7.24
N ASP A 60 -2.82 12.52 -7.81
CA ASP A 60 -1.91 12.62 -8.95
C ASP A 60 -2.60 13.18 -10.20
N TYR A 61 -3.85 12.80 -10.46
CA TYR A 61 -4.69 13.37 -11.51
C TYR A 61 -4.82 14.89 -11.36
N LEU A 62 -5.09 15.39 -10.15
CA LEU A 62 -5.18 16.82 -9.89
C LEU A 62 -3.84 17.52 -10.09
N VAL A 63 -2.73 16.89 -9.69
CA VAL A 63 -1.38 17.42 -9.94
C VAL A 63 -1.10 17.52 -11.45
N LYS A 64 -1.49 16.52 -12.25
CA LYS A 64 -1.38 16.57 -13.71
C LYS A 64 -2.20 17.70 -14.33
N LYS A 65 -3.31 18.10 -13.70
CA LYS A 65 -4.11 19.28 -14.07
C LYS A 65 -3.57 20.61 -13.54
N GLY A 66 -2.39 20.62 -12.92
CA GLY A 66 -1.71 21.82 -12.44
C GLY A 66 -2.09 22.24 -11.01
N VAL A 67 -2.84 21.41 -10.28
CA VAL A 67 -3.17 21.68 -8.87
C VAL A 67 -1.96 21.33 -7.99
N PRO A 68 -1.50 22.23 -7.10
CA PRO A 68 -0.45 21.89 -6.14
C PRO A 68 -0.84 20.69 -5.28
N PHE A 69 0.09 19.75 -5.04
CA PHE A 69 -0.21 18.49 -4.36
C PHE A 69 -0.95 18.67 -3.03
N ARG A 70 -0.56 19.63 -2.19
CA ARG A 70 -1.25 19.91 -0.92
C ARG A 70 -2.73 20.23 -1.14
N THR A 71 -3.05 21.07 -2.11
CA THR A 71 -4.43 21.42 -2.47
C THR A 71 -5.15 20.24 -3.10
N GLY A 72 -4.47 19.46 -3.93
CA GLY A 72 -5.02 18.23 -4.51
C GLY A 72 -5.41 17.21 -3.43
N HIS A 73 -4.52 16.99 -2.46
CA HIS A 73 -4.77 16.14 -1.30
C HIS A 73 -5.99 16.60 -0.49
N ASP A 74 -6.12 17.91 -0.24
CA ASP A 74 -7.30 18.46 0.46
C ASP A 74 -8.60 18.29 -0.34
N ILE A 75 -8.55 18.44 -1.67
CA ILE A 75 -9.70 18.19 -2.57
C ILE A 75 -10.11 16.71 -2.51
N VAL A 76 -9.15 15.79 -2.63
CA VAL A 76 -9.40 14.35 -2.57
C VAL A 76 -9.92 13.94 -1.19
N GLY A 77 -9.37 14.49 -0.11
CA GLY A 77 -9.86 14.23 1.24
C GLY A 77 -11.34 14.57 1.42
N ARG A 78 -11.83 15.65 0.78
CA ARG A 78 -13.27 15.98 0.74
C ARG A 78 -14.08 14.99 -0.09
N ALA A 79 -13.54 14.48 -1.19
CA ALA A 79 -14.19 13.44 -2.00
C ALA A 79 -14.31 12.13 -1.22
N VAL A 80 -13.25 11.69 -0.54
CA VAL A 80 -13.26 10.51 0.34
C VAL A 80 -14.24 10.70 1.49
N ALA A 81 -14.27 11.87 2.12
CA ALA A 81 -15.25 12.16 3.17
C ALA A 81 -16.71 12.05 2.67
N LEU A 82 -16.98 12.51 1.44
CA LEU A 82 -18.29 12.37 0.81
C LEU A 82 -18.64 10.90 0.56
N CYS A 83 -17.70 10.11 0.04
CA CYS A 83 -17.85 8.67 -0.15
C CYS A 83 -18.19 7.93 1.15
N VAL A 84 -17.45 8.22 2.23
CA VAL A 84 -17.71 7.64 3.57
C VAL A 84 -19.11 7.99 4.05
N SER A 85 -19.55 9.25 3.88
CA SER A 85 -20.89 9.67 4.28
C SER A 85 -22.01 8.98 3.50
N LYS A 86 -21.75 8.61 2.24
CA LYS A 86 -22.71 7.94 1.34
C LYS A 86 -22.57 6.43 1.33
N SER A 87 -21.58 5.88 2.03
CA SER A 87 -21.23 4.45 1.97
C SER A 87 -21.01 3.96 0.53
N CYS A 88 -20.33 4.78 -0.28
CA CYS A 88 -19.97 4.49 -1.67
C CYS A 88 -18.46 4.65 -1.88
N THR A 89 -17.97 4.30 -3.06
CA THR A 89 -16.55 4.44 -3.45
C THR A 89 -16.33 5.73 -4.25
N LEU A 90 -15.06 6.08 -4.53
CA LEU A 90 -14.75 7.22 -5.39
C LEU A 90 -15.25 7.00 -6.84
N GLN A 91 -15.26 5.76 -7.30
CA GLN A 91 -15.77 5.37 -8.62
C GLN A 91 -17.30 5.53 -8.73
N ASP A 92 -18.02 5.48 -7.61
CA ASP A 92 -19.47 5.67 -7.57
C ASP A 92 -19.90 7.14 -7.59
N LEU A 93 -18.96 8.08 -7.36
CA LEU A 93 -19.28 9.51 -7.42
C LEU A 93 -19.54 9.94 -8.86
N THR A 94 -20.61 10.68 -9.05
CA THR A 94 -20.94 11.34 -10.32
C THR A 94 -19.99 12.51 -10.60
N LEU A 95 -19.86 12.88 -11.88
CA LEU A 95 -19.02 14.00 -12.27
C LEU A 95 -19.52 15.32 -11.64
N ASP A 96 -20.82 15.47 -11.46
CA ASP A 96 -21.41 16.65 -10.80
C ASP A 96 -21.02 16.73 -9.32
N GLU A 97 -20.95 15.58 -8.62
CA GLU A 97 -20.47 15.53 -7.24
C GLU A 97 -18.98 15.87 -7.14
N PHE A 98 -18.15 15.36 -8.07
CA PHE A 98 -16.75 15.75 -8.18
C PHE A 98 -16.61 17.26 -8.43
N ARG A 99 -17.36 17.79 -9.41
CA ARG A 99 -17.35 19.23 -9.75
C ARG A 99 -17.87 20.10 -8.60
N GLY A 100 -18.80 19.59 -7.80
CA GLY A 100 -19.25 20.24 -6.57
C GLY A 100 -18.14 20.41 -5.52
N ILE A 101 -17.12 19.54 -5.54
CA ILE A 101 -15.94 19.64 -4.66
C ILE A 101 -14.87 20.56 -5.28
N SER A 102 -14.61 20.42 -6.58
CA SER A 102 -13.66 21.24 -7.34
C SER A 102 -14.01 21.28 -8.83
N PRO A 103 -14.05 22.46 -9.47
CA PRO A 103 -14.36 22.57 -10.90
C PRO A 103 -13.28 22.01 -11.82
N VAL A 104 -12.10 21.62 -11.29
CA VAL A 104 -10.98 21.04 -12.05
C VAL A 104 -11.29 19.62 -12.54
N PHE A 105 -12.24 18.93 -11.90
CA PHE A 105 -12.64 17.59 -12.30
C PHE A 105 -13.38 17.58 -13.64
N ASP A 106 -13.01 16.61 -14.47
CA ASP A 106 -13.66 16.33 -15.75
C ASP A 106 -13.83 14.81 -15.94
N ASN A 107 -14.50 14.39 -17.02
CA ASN A 107 -14.80 12.97 -17.30
C ASN A 107 -13.56 12.06 -17.27
N ASP A 108 -12.38 12.61 -17.55
CA ASP A 108 -11.10 11.92 -17.49
C ASP A 108 -10.68 11.46 -16.09
N VAL A 109 -11.37 11.90 -15.01
CA VAL A 109 -11.11 11.40 -13.64
C VAL A 109 -11.37 9.90 -13.52
N TYR A 110 -12.33 9.35 -14.28
CA TYR A 110 -12.67 7.93 -14.22
C TYR A 110 -11.59 7.02 -14.79
N ASP A 111 -10.67 7.56 -15.60
CA ASP A 111 -9.49 6.83 -16.08
C ASP A 111 -8.43 6.64 -14.98
N TYR A 112 -8.59 7.34 -13.84
CA TYR A 112 -7.71 7.29 -12.67
C TYR A 112 -8.36 6.59 -11.46
N LEU A 113 -9.58 6.05 -11.63
CA LEU A 113 -10.36 5.40 -10.58
C LEU A 113 -10.47 3.89 -10.82
N GLY A 114 -10.50 3.12 -9.73
CA GLY A 114 -10.54 1.66 -9.75
C GLY A 114 -9.31 1.00 -9.13
N VAL A 115 -9.52 -0.19 -8.56
CA VAL A 115 -8.49 -1.07 -7.98
C VAL A 115 -8.59 -2.45 -8.60
#